data_AF-A0A958PBD3-F1
#
_entry.id   AF-A0A958PBD3-F1
#
_cell.length_a   1.000
_cell.length_b   1.000
_cell.length_c   1.000
_cell.angle_alpha   90.00
_cell.angle_beta   90.00
_cell.angle_gamma   90.00
#
_symmetry.space_group_name_H-M   'P 1'
#
loop_
_entity.id
_entity.type
_entity.pdbx_description
1 polymer ?
#
loop_
_entity_poly.entity_id
_entity_poly.type
_entity_poly.pdbx_seq_one_letter_code
_entity_poly.pdbx_strand_id
1 'polypeptide(L)'
;LTATTRVSSLIDLHEADGTLTLNNITLDGLTTSKATSGLIYRCKGPLVAQNISIANITAPLANYSSAFVSILEDQGTFTDITVDNYTLTNVITFFTNLSGLVSNYTSNSPLSFTNVAVNGITINGNSNSKVGSLLGAVEVFYTPNLTVNSCSVINGFIRGKNTGGLLGSLYINNLQMDNSSYEGSLPDGGNSTLGGLIGSMSGTSATINSSYVKSDVTVWTGVGGGLIGTTSATTVNINNSFYRGNVTSTDSSSGVVGGIFASMSAGTLTLTNVYAAGSVSGNFKKGCIGGYKPSGTLVANDVYYDSTLCTTNAVDSGAFSGITGSNTATMQPSSPFTNWSSGTWLFSLGFYPELQ
;
A
#
# COMPACT_ATOMS: atom_id res chain seq x y z
N LEU A 1 2.01 -29.92 -4.30
CA LEU A 1 2.86 -30.40 -5.42
C LEU A 1 4.32 -30.34 -4.96
N THR A 2 4.97 -31.46 -4.66
CA THR A 2 6.40 -31.48 -4.30
C THR A 2 7.23 -31.60 -5.58
N ALA A 3 7.50 -30.47 -6.23
CA ALA A 3 8.34 -30.43 -7.43
C ALA A 3 9.82 -30.35 -7.05
N THR A 4 10.58 -31.42 -7.32
CA THR A 4 12.05 -31.44 -7.17
C THR A 4 12.78 -30.94 -8.43
N THR A 5 12.03 -30.52 -9.46
CA THR A 5 12.55 -29.97 -10.73
C THR A 5 11.86 -28.65 -11.10
N ARG A 6 12.50 -27.92 -12.03
CA ARG A 6 12.30 -26.50 -12.41
C ARG A 6 10.85 -26.17 -12.83
N VAL A 7 9.97 -25.90 -11.86
CA VAL A 7 8.67 -25.27 -12.15
C VAL A 7 8.77 -23.82 -11.72
N SER A 8 9.01 -22.91 -12.66
CA SER A 8 9.02 -21.46 -12.41
C SER A 8 7.61 -20.94 -12.10
N SER A 9 6.60 -21.55 -12.73
CA SER A 9 5.17 -21.34 -12.49
C SER A 9 4.37 -22.58 -12.94
N LEU A 10 3.13 -22.74 -12.46
CA LEU A 10 2.24 -23.81 -12.94
C LEU A 10 1.74 -23.51 -14.36
N ILE A 11 1.45 -22.24 -14.62
CA ILE A 11 1.08 -21.70 -15.92
C ILE A 11 2.20 -20.76 -16.34
N ASP A 12 3.00 -21.15 -17.33
CA ASP A 12 4.10 -20.29 -17.82
C ASP A 12 3.56 -19.13 -18.67
N LEU A 13 2.64 -19.43 -19.57
CA LEU A 13 2.05 -18.41 -20.44
C LEU A 13 0.62 -18.77 -20.82
N HIS A 14 -0.30 -17.84 -20.58
CA HIS A 14 -1.65 -17.86 -21.14
C HIS A 14 -1.76 -16.81 -22.25
N GLU A 15 -1.73 -17.23 -23.51
CA GLU A 15 -1.85 -16.34 -24.70
C GLU A 15 -3.26 -16.28 -25.28
N ALA A 16 -4.23 -17.05 -24.76
CA ALA A 16 -5.52 -17.16 -25.41
C ALA A 16 -6.36 -15.88 -25.24
N ASP A 17 -7.07 -15.49 -26.29
CA ASP A 17 -8.06 -14.40 -26.30
C ASP A 17 -9.26 -14.68 -25.36
N GLY A 18 -9.37 -15.92 -24.85
CA GLY A 18 -10.39 -16.33 -23.89
C GLY A 18 -10.01 -16.05 -22.44
N THR A 19 -11.03 -15.83 -21.61
CA THR A 19 -10.87 -15.63 -20.17
C THR A 19 -10.33 -16.88 -19.49
N LEU A 20 -9.20 -16.75 -18.79
CA LEU A 20 -8.73 -17.76 -17.84
C LEU A 20 -9.52 -17.60 -16.54
N THR A 21 -10.27 -18.64 -16.16
CA THR A 21 -11.03 -18.66 -14.90
C THR A 21 -10.41 -19.67 -13.94
N LEU A 22 -10.03 -19.21 -12.76
CA LEU A 22 -9.52 -20.01 -11.66
C LEU A 22 -10.50 -19.90 -10.48
N ASN A 23 -11.04 -21.03 -10.02
CA ASN A 23 -12.02 -21.05 -8.94
C ASN A 23 -11.74 -22.20 -7.97
N ASN A 24 -11.85 -21.94 -6.67
CA ASN A 24 -11.69 -22.94 -5.60
C ASN A 24 -10.33 -23.65 -5.64
N ILE A 25 -9.25 -22.88 -5.73
CA ILE A 25 -7.89 -23.40 -5.77
C ILE A 25 -7.23 -23.21 -4.41
N THR A 26 -6.59 -24.25 -3.90
CA THR A 26 -5.71 -24.18 -2.73
C THR A 26 -4.28 -24.49 -3.13
N LEU A 27 -3.37 -23.57 -2.82
CA LEU A 27 -1.93 -23.71 -2.96
C LEU A 27 -1.32 -23.74 -1.57
N ASP A 28 -0.68 -24.84 -1.17
CA ASP A 28 -0.07 -24.96 0.16
C ASP A 28 1.30 -25.65 0.11
N GLY A 29 2.21 -25.20 0.97
CA GLY A 29 3.51 -25.83 1.23
C GLY A 29 4.52 -25.74 0.08
N LEU A 30 4.41 -24.71 -0.75
CA LEU A 30 5.26 -24.56 -1.93
C LEU A 30 6.58 -23.88 -1.53
N THR A 31 7.64 -24.67 -1.37
CA THR A 31 9.00 -24.16 -1.16
C THR A 31 9.79 -24.34 -2.45
N THR A 32 10.40 -23.27 -2.94
CA THR A 32 11.25 -23.34 -4.13
C THR A 32 12.67 -22.89 -3.80
N SER A 33 13.66 -23.51 -4.44
CA SER A 33 15.08 -23.15 -4.28
C SER A 33 15.56 -22.17 -5.35
N LYS A 34 14.69 -21.77 -6.29
CA LYS A 34 14.97 -20.87 -7.40
C LYS A 34 13.81 -19.91 -7.62
N ALA A 35 14.15 -18.75 -8.15
CA ALA A 35 13.24 -17.67 -8.54
C ALA A 35 11.87 -18.18 -9.04
N THR A 36 10.78 -17.84 -8.33
CA THR A 36 9.41 -18.17 -8.77
C THR A 36 8.73 -16.99 -9.43
N SER A 37 7.93 -17.32 -10.43
CA SER A 37 7.08 -16.43 -11.17
C SER A 37 5.59 -16.58 -10.82
N GLY A 38 5.28 -16.84 -9.54
CA GLY A 38 3.90 -17.10 -9.08
C GLY A 38 3.29 -18.36 -9.67
N LEU A 39 1.98 -18.57 -9.46
CA LEU A 39 1.22 -19.63 -10.10
C LEU A 39 1.19 -19.45 -11.63
N ILE A 40 1.05 -18.19 -12.07
CA ILE A 40 0.98 -17.76 -13.45
C ILE A 40 2.13 -16.78 -13.70
N TYR A 41 3.06 -17.15 -14.58
CA TYR A 41 4.14 -16.23 -14.92
C TYR A 41 3.62 -15.06 -15.76
N ARG A 42 2.90 -15.35 -16.86
CA ARG A 42 2.35 -14.30 -17.71
C ARG A 42 0.95 -14.63 -18.21
N CYS A 43 0.02 -13.70 -18.03
CA CYS A 43 -1.36 -13.79 -18.51
C CYS A 43 -1.66 -12.64 -19.48
N LYS A 44 -1.87 -12.96 -20.76
CA LYS A 44 -2.15 -11.98 -21.81
C LYS A 44 -3.64 -11.73 -22.05
N GLY A 45 -4.48 -12.72 -21.73
CA GLY A 45 -5.93 -12.60 -21.81
C GLY A 45 -6.56 -12.24 -20.47
N PRO A 46 -7.88 -12.02 -20.44
CA PRO A 46 -8.61 -11.74 -19.21
C PRO A 46 -8.42 -12.84 -18.14
N LEU A 47 -8.24 -12.43 -16.89
CA LEU A 47 -8.13 -13.33 -15.74
C LEU A 47 -9.22 -13.09 -14.72
N VAL A 48 -9.93 -14.16 -14.34
CA VAL A 48 -10.85 -14.17 -13.20
C VAL A 48 -10.38 -15.22 -12.21
N ALA A 49 -10.04 -14.78 -10.99
CA ALA A 49 -9.62 -15.63 -9.89
C ALA A 49 -10.56 -15.45 -8.70
N GLN A 50 -11.20 -16.55 -8.28
CA GLN A 50 -12.17 -16.54 -7.20
C GLN A 50 -11.92 -17.68 -6.20
N ASN A 51 -12.15 -17.43 -4.90
CA ASN A 51 -12.04 -18.44 -3.85
C ASN A 51 -10.67 -19.15 -3.87
N ILE A 52 -9.61 -18.35 -3.88
CA ILE A 52 -8.24 -18.85 -3.93
C ILE A 52 -7.64 -18.79 -2.52
N SER A 53 -7.03 -19.88 -2.07
CA SER A 53 -6.27 -19.92 -0.82
C SER A 53 -4.81 -20.24 -1.11
N ILE A 54 -3.90 -19.40 -0.64
CA ILE A 54 -2.46 -19.54 -0.83
C ILE A 54 -1.83 -19.56 0.55
N ALA A 55 -1.16 -20.65 0.92
CA ALA A 55 -0.59 -20.83 2.25
C ALA A 55 0.86 -21.34 2.21
N ASN A 56 1.66 -20.92 3.18
CA ASN A 56 2.97 -21.50 3.50
C ASN A 56 3.91 -21.58 2.28
N ILE A 57 3.97 -20.50 1.51
CA ILE A 57 4.85 -20.41 0.34
C ILE A 57 6.13 -19.71 0.75
N THR A 58 7.27 -20.31 0.41
CA THR A 58 8.58 -19.66 0.55
C THR A 58 9.31 -19.76 -0.77
N ALA A 59 9.68 -18.61 -1.33
CA ALA A 59 10.43 -18.55 -2.57
C ALA A 59 11.52 -17.48 -2.55
N PRO A 60 12.66 -17.73 -3.21
CA PRO A 60 13.66 -16.70 -3.43
C PRO A 60 13.15 -15.68 -4.46
N LEU A 61 13.61 -14.44 -4.37
CA LEU A 61 13.21 -13.37 -5.29
C LEU A 61 13.71 -13.64 -6.71
N ALA A 62 12.86 -13.31 -7.67
CA ALA A 62 13.13 -13.22 -9.10
C ALA A 62 12.72 -11.84 -9.61
N ASN A 63 13.08 -11.54 -10.86
CA ASN A 63 12.36 -10.51 -11.59
C ASN A 63 10.87 -10.89 -11.65
N TYR A 64 10.00 -9.97 -11.23
CA TYR A 64 8.55 -10.12 -11.24
C TYR A 64 7.97 -11.16 -10.27
N SER A 65 8.60 -11.46 -9.13
CA SER A 65 8.05 -12.46 -8.20
C SER A 65 6.74 -12.04 -7.53
N SER A 66 5.79 -12.97 -7.53
CA SER A 66 4.55 -12.90 -6.77
C SER A 66 4.09 -14.29 -6.33
N ALA A 67 3.06 -14.36 -5.47
CA ALA A 67 2.48 -15.64 -5.07
C ALA A 67 1.60 -16.22 -6.17
N PHE A 68 1.00 -15.34 -6.99
CA PHE A 68 -0.07 -15.75 -7.88
C PHE A 68 0.18 -15.36 -9.33
N VAL A 69 0.28 -14.08 -9.69
CA VAL A 69 0.49 -13.64 -11.08
C VAL A 69 1.71 -12.74 -11.18
N SER A 70 2.72 -13.13 -11.95
CA SER A 70 3.91 -12.31 -12.11
C SER A 70 3.66 -11.11 -13.02
N ILE A 71 3.04 -11.35 -14.18
CA ILE A 71 2.73 -10.32 -15.19
C ILE A 71 1.30 -10.54 -15.70
N LEU A 72 0.48 -9.50 -15.60
CA LEU A 72 -0.87 -9.46 -16.15
C LEU A 72 -0.97 -8.33 -17.18
N GLU A 73 -1.36 -8.66 -18.41
CA GLU A 73 -1.35 -7.75 -19.57
C GLU A 73 -2.74 -7.41 -20.11
N ASP A 74 -3.79 -7.90 -19.45
CA ASP A 74 -5.19 -7.58 -19.72
C ASP A 74 -5.98 -7.51 -18.41
N GLN A 75 -7.31 -7.37 -18.48
CA GLN A 75 -8.16 -7.23 -17.30
C GLN A 75 -7.97 -8.35 -16.28
N GLY A 76 -8.03 -7.99 -15.00
CA GLY A 76 -7.94 -8.92 -13.88
C GLY A 76 -9.02 -8.69 -12.84
N THR A 77 -9.69 -9.76 -12.42
CA THR A 77 -10.61 -9.75 -11.28
C THR A 77 -10.17 -10.78 -10.26
N PHE A 78 -9.88 -10.33 -9.05
CA PHE A 78 -9.41 -11.14 -7.94
C PHE A 78 -10.40 -10.99 -6.77
N THR A 79 -11.16 -12.03 -6.48
CA THR A 79 -12.25 -11.99 -5.50
C THR A 79 -12.13 -13.13 -4.50
N ASP A 80 -12.34 -12.87 -3.21
CA ASP A 80 -12.34 -13.89 -2.16
C ASP A 80 -11.01 -14.68 -2.14
N ILE A 81 -9.89 -13.95 -1.99
CA ILE A 81 -8.54 -14.53 -1.96
C ILE A 81 -7.97 -14.46 -0.56
N THR A 82 -7.42 -15.57 -0.07
CA THR A 82 -6.69 -15.64 1.20
C THR A 82 -5.22 -15.97 0.93
N VAL A 83 -4.31 -15.23 1.56
CA VAL A 83 -2.86 -15.47 1.47
C VAL A 83 -2.27 -15.54 2.88
N ASP A 84 -1.86 -16.72 3.32
CA ASP A 84 -1.34 -16.96 4.67
C ASP A 84 0.14 -17.39 4.63
N ASN A 85 0.98 -16.80 5.48
CA ASN A 85 2.39 -17.16 5.64
C ASN A 85 3.16 -17.17 4.30
N TYR A 86 3.12 -16.06 3.57
CA TYR A 86 3.77 -15.90 2.28
C TYR A 86 5.12 -15.18 2.42
N THR A 87 6.22 -15.84 2.03
CA THR A 87 7.58 -15.29 2.19
C THR A 87 8.34 -15.23 0.86
N LEU A 88 8.70 -14.01 0.46
CA LEU A 88 9.62 -13.68 -0.62
C LEU A 88 10.92 -13.09 -0.06
N THR A 89 12.03 -13.83 -0.17
CA THR A 89 13.34 -13.45 0.39
C THR A 89 14.48 -13.67 -0.61
N ASN A 90 15.72 -13.28 -0.30
CA ASN A 90 16.91 -13.44 -1.16
C ASN A 90 16.92 -12.60 -2.44
N VAL A 91 17.50 -11.41 -2.31
CA VAL A 91 17.63 -10.35 -3.34
C VAL A 91 18.41 -10.81 -4.57
N ILE A 92 17.83 -10.65 -5.77
CA ILE A 92 18.55 -10.57 -7.04
C ILE A 92 18.66 -9.09 -7.46
N THR A 93 19.78 -8.71 -8.05
CA THR A 93 20.32 -7.35 -8.23
C THR A 93 19.68 -6.48 -9.34
N PHE A 94 18.48 -6.80 -9.83
CA PHE A 94 17.87 -6.08 -10.96
C PHE A 94 16.50 -5.47 -10.62
N PHE A 95 16.05 -4.51 -11.43
CA PHE A 95 14.75 -3.84 -11.28
C PHE A 95 13.63 -4.87 -11.16
N THR A 96 12.99 -4.93 -9.99
CA THR A 96 12.07 -6.02 -9.64
C THR A 96 10.75 -5.42 -9.17
N ASN A 97 9.69 -5.59 -9.96
CA ASN A 97 8.34 -5.43 -9.40
C ASN A 97 8.08 -6.70 -8.58
N LEU A 98 7.60 -6.55 -7.36
CA LEU A 98 7.38 -7.65 -6.42
C LEU A 98 6.01 -7.50 -5.79
N SER A 99 5.32 -8.59 -5.56
CA SER A 99 4.05 -8.53 -4.86
C SER A 99 3.72 -9.77 -4.05
N GLY A 100 2.76 -9.66 -3.15
CA GLY A 100 2.07 -10.83 -2.64
C GLY A 100 1.22 -11.46 -3.74
N LEU A 101 0.37 -10.72 -4.45
CA LEU A 101 -0.57 -11.31 -5.40
C LEU A 101 -0.19 -11.11 -6.88
N VAL A 102 -0.20 -9.85 -7.36
CA VAL A 102 0.14 -9.48 -8.74
C VAL A 102 1.40 -8.63 -8.75
N SER A 103 2.48 -9.10 -9.37
CA SER A 103 3.75 -8.34 -9.36
C SER A 103 3.70 -7.14 -10.30
N ASN A 104 3.32 -7.36 -11.57
CA ASN A 104 3.33 -6.34 -12.60
C ASN A 104 2.02 -6.32 -13.39
N TYR A 105 1.51 -5.12 -13.63
CA TYR A 105 0.35 -4.89 -14.48
C TYR A 105 0.73 -3.96 -15.65
N THR A 106 0.49 -4.44 -16.87
CA THR A 106 0.95 -3.78 -18.11
C THR A 106 -0.20 -3.60 -19.11
N SER A 107 -1.40 -3.31 -18.61
CA SER A 107 -2.59 -3.09 -19.43
C SER A 107 -3.31 -1.80 -19.09
N ASN A 108 -4.08 -1.28 -20.05
CA ASN A 108 -5.05 -0.21 -19.82
C ASN A 108 -6.41 -0.74 -19.38
N SER A 109 -6.62 -2.05 -19.45
CA SER A 109 -7.86 -2.69 -19.02
C SER A 109 -8.08 -2.52 -17.49
N PRO A 110 -9.32 -2.66 -16.99
CA PRO A 110 -9.58 -2.58 -15.56
C PRO A 110 -8.94 -3.71 -14.75
N LEU A 111 -8.46 -3.39 -13.54
CA LEU A 111 -7.95 -4.35 -12.57
C LEU A 111 -8.71 -4.19 -11.25
N SER A 112 -9.16 -5.30 -10.64
CA SER A 112 -9.89 -5.27 -9.38
C SER A 112 -9.44 -6.33 -8.38
N PHE A 113 -9.34 -5.92 -7.11
CA PHE A 113 -9.14 -6.78 -5.94
C PHE A 113 -10.32 -6.55 -4.99
N THR A 114 -11.04 -7.61 -4.64
CA THR A 114 -12.20 -7.55 -3.74
C THR A 114 -12.13 -8.66 -2.71
N ASN A 115 -12.28 -8.33 -1.43
CA ASN A 115 -12.24 -9.31 -0.34
C ASN A 115 -10.96 -10.17 -0.37
N VAL A 116 -9.80 -9.50 -0.44
CA VAL A 116 -8.49 -10.16 -0.37
C VAL A 116 -7.92 -10.00 1.03
N ALA A 117 -7.71 -11.10 1.74
CA ALA A 117 -7.11 -11.12 3.07
C ALA A 117 -5.71 -11.74 3.03
N VAL A 118 -4.74 -11.03 3.59
CA VAL A 118 -3.34 -11.48 3.66
C VAL A 118 -2.89 -11.50 5.12
N ASN A 119 -2.42 -12.63 5.63
CA ASN A 119 -1.89 -12.74 6.99
C ASN A 119 -0.47 -13.31 6.98
N GLY A 120 0.48 -12.56 7.56
CA GLY A 120 1.85 -13.02 7.68
C GLY A 120 2.58 -13.01 6.34
N ILE A 121 2.68 -11.84 5.70
CA ILE A 121 3.44 -11.67 4.46
C ILE A 121 4.81 -11.05 4.73
N THR A 122 5.86 -11.64 4.17
CA THR A 122 7.22 -11.09 4.20
C THR A 122 7.72 -10.90 2.77
N ILE A 123 7.95 -9.67 2.33
CA ILE A 123 8.59 -9.37 1.04
C ILE A 123 9.83 -8.52 1.30
N ASN A 124 11.01 -9.11 1.09
CA ASN A 124 12.30 -8.45 1.34
C ASN A 124 12.96 -7.97 0.04
N GLY A 125 12.32 -6.99 -0.62
CA GLY A 125 12.87 -6.35 -1.82
C GLY A 125 14.09 -5.47 -1.55
N ASN A 126 14.72 -5.00 -2.63
CA ASN A 126 15.92 -4.15 -2.58
C ASN A 126 15.61 -2.69 -2.97
N SER A 127 16.65 -1.87 -3.05
CA SER A 127 16.59 -0.43 -3.40
C SER A 127 16.18 -0.14 -4.84
N ASN A 128 15.84 -1.16 -5.63
CA ASN A 128 15.27 -1.07 -6.97
C ASN A 128 13.89 -1.72 -7.07
N SER A 129 13.36 -2.27 -5.97
CA SER A 129 12.11 -3.03 -6.01
C SER A 129 10.87 -2.14 -5.85
N LYS A 130 9.83 -2.38 -6.65
CA LYS A 130 8.49 -1.79 -6.45
C LYS A 130 7.61 -2.85 -5.82
N VAL A 131 7.08 -2.59 -4.63
CA VAL A 131 6.54 -3.65 -3.76
C VAL A 131 5.18 -3.30 -3.20
N GLY A 132 4.22 -4.23 -3.28
CA GLY A 132 2.94 -4.15 -2.58
C GLY A 132 2.46 -5.55 -2.21
N SER A 133 1.61 -5.71 -1.20
CA SER A 133 1.04 -7.04 -0.92
C SER A 133 0.08 -7.52 -2.01
N LEU A 134 -0.65 -6.60 -2.65
CA LEU A 134 -1.61 -6.91 -3.71
C LEU A 134 -1.01 -6.66 -5.09
N LEU A 135 -0.41 -5.49 -5.27
CA LEU A 135 0.14 -5.05 -6.54
C LEU A 135 1.51 -4.40 -6.38
N GLY A 136 2.52 -4.93 -7.07
CA GLY A 136 3.88 -4.36 -7.06
C GLY A 136 3.96 -3.07 -7.87
N ALA A 137 3.56 -3.13 -9.13
CA ALA A 137 3.55 -1.95 -10.00
C ALA A 137 2.50 -1.97 -11.11
N VAL A 138 2.07 -0.77 -11.50
CA VAL A 138 1.53 -0.47 -12.82
C VAL A 138 2.59 0.31 -13.58
N GLU A 139 2.92 -0.11 -14.81
CA GLU A 139 3.96 0.56 -15.59
C GLU A 139 3.52 1.90 -16.18
N VAL A 140 4.49 2.79 -16.39
CA VAL A 140 4.29 4.21 -16.78
C VAL A 140 3.64 4.43 -18.15
N PHE A 141 3.45 3.38 -18.94
CA PHE A 141 2.79 3.46 -20.24
C PHE A 141 1.30 3.09 -20.18
N TYR A 142 0.80 2.73 -19.00
CA TYR A 142 -0.56 2.23 -18.83
C TYR A 142 -1.31 2.98 -17.74
N THR A 143 -2.53 3.40 -18.03
CA THR A 143 -3.37 4.15 -17.08
C THR A 143 -4.70 3.43 -16.90
N PRO A 144 -4.70 2.29 -16.18
CA PRO A 144 -5.93 1.55 -15.95
C PRO A 144 -6.81 2.21 -14.89
N ASN A 145 -8.04 1.73 -14.82
CA ASN A 145 -8.86 1.88 -13.63
C ASN A 145 -8.53 0.72 -12.67
N LEU A 146 -8.19 1.06 -11.43
CA LEU A 146 -7.88 0.11 -10.37
C LEU A 146 -8.91 0.21 -9.25
N THR A 147 -9.51 -0.92 -8.88
CA THR A 147 -10.41 -1.02 -7.73
C THR A 147 -9.80 -1.93 -6.67
N VAL A 148 -9.76 -1.47 -5.41
CA VAL A 148 -9.33 -2.25 -4.24
C VAL A 148 -10.41 -2.11 -3.18
N ASN A 149 -11.17 -3.17 -2.93
CA ASN A 149 -12.29 -3.12 -2.01
C ASN A 149 -12.17 -4.22 -0.96
N SER A 150 -12.31 -3.86 0.31
CA SER A 150 -12.34 -4.82 1.42
C SER A 150 -11.11 -5.71 1.45
N CYS A 151 -9.93 -5.13 1.18
CA CYS A 151 -8.67 -5.87 1.16
C CYS A 151 -7.86 -5.55 2.41
N SER A 152 -7.35 -6.57 3.11
CA SER A 152 -6.63 -6.40 4.37
C SER A 152 -5.31 -7.15 4.36
N VAL A 153 -4.29 -6.55 4.97
CA VAL A 153 -3.04 -7.23 5.31
C VAL A 153 -2.84 -7.09 6.80
N ILE A 154 -2.54 -8.20 7.48
CA ILE A 154 -2.09 -8.23 8.87
C ILE A 154 -0.75 -8.94 8.99
N ASN A 155 0.05 -8.56 9.98
CA ASN A 155 1.38 -9.09 10.21
C ASN A 155 2.30 -8.99 8.98
N GLY A 156 2.23 -7.87 8.26
CA GLY A 156 3.07 -7.62 7.09
C GLY A 156 4.49 -7.18 7.44
N PHE A 157 5.48 -7.63 6.67
CA PHE A 157 6.83 -7.09 6.61
C PHE A 157 7.16 -6.84 5.14
N ILE A 158 7.19 -5.58 4.71
CA ILE A 158 7.39 -5.26 3.29
C ILE A 158 8.49 -4.22 3.13
N ARG A 159 9.53 -4.58 2.37
CA ARG A 159 10.72 -3.76 2.12
C ARG A 159 10.97 -3.62 0.62
N GLY A 160 11.37 -2.43 0.19
CA GLY A 160 11.70 -2.14 -1.21
C GLY A 160 11.90 -0.64 -1.47
N LYS A 161 12.10 -0.25 -2.73
CA LYS A 161 12.23 1.15 -3.14
C LYS A 161 10.90 1.87 -3.15
N ASN A 162 9.93 1.45 -3.96
CA ASN A 162 8.61 2.08 -4.04
C ASN A 162 7.60 1.11 -3.42
N THR A 163 7.36 1.26 -2.13
CA THR A 163 6.67 0.24 -1.34
C THR A 163 5.38 0.77 -0.76
N GLY A 164 4.28 0.12 -1.12
CA GLY A 164 3.02 0.23 -0.41
C GLY A 164 2.81 -0.98 0.46
N GLY A 165 2.09 -0.84 1.57
CA GLY A 165 1.58 -2.01 2.26
C GLY A 165 0.65 -2.84 1.37
N LEU A 166 -0.17 -2.18 0.54
CA LEU A 166 -1.05 -2.81 -0.45
C LEU A 166 -0.54 -2.66 -1.89
N LEU A 167 -0.20 -1.43 -2.29
CA LEU A 167 0.10 -1.07 -3.68
C LEU A 167 1.44 -0.35 -3.79
N GLY A 168 2.40 -0.90 -4.53
CA GLY A 168 3.74 -0.32 -4.67
C GLY A 168 3.76 1.00 -5.46
N SER A 169 3.94 0.90 -6.78
CA SER A 169 4.12 2.04 -7.66
C SER A 169 3.05 2.10 -8.74
N LEU A 170 2.26 3.17 -8.75
CA LEU A 170 1.08 3.29 -9.59
C LEU A 170 1.22 4.43 -10.62
N TYR A 171 0.97 4.10 -11.88
CA TYR A 171 0.60 5.02 -12.94
C TYR A 171 -0.82 4.64 -13.36
N ILE A 172 -1.83 5.45 -13.04
CA ILE A 172 -3.24 5.04 -13.11
C ILE A 172 -4.14 6.13 -13.69
N ASN A 173 -5.24 5.73 -14.33
CA ASN A 173 -6.29 6.69 -14.66
C ASN A 173 -7.13 6.99 -13.41
N ASN A 174 -7.69 5.96 -12.79
CA ASN A 174 -8.49 6.10 -11.58
C ASN A 174 -8.19 4.99 -10.58
N LEU A 175 -8.03 5.35 -9.30
CA LEU A 175 -8.04 4.40 -8.18
C LEU A 175 -9.29 4.62 -7.35
N GLN A 176 -10.01 3.54 -7.04
CA GLN A 176 -11.00 3.49 -5.97
C GLN A 176 -10.53 2.47 -4.94
N MET A 177 -10.23 2.93 -3.73
CA MET A 177 -9.84 2.09 -2.61
C MET A 177 -10.83 2.29 -1.47
N ASP A 178 -11.55 1.23 -1.11
CA ASP A 178 -12.58 1.25 -0.08
C ASP A 178 -12.33 0.14 0.94
N ASN A 179 -12.58 0.43 2.22
CA ASN A 179 -12.60 -0.57 3.30
C ASN A 179 -11.33 -1.42 3.38
N SER A 180 -10.17 -0.82 3.10
CA SER A 180 -8.92 -1.56 2.93
C SER A 180 -7.89 -1.18 3.97
N SER A 181 -7.05 -2.14 4.38
CA SER A 181 -6.13 -1.92 5.48
C SER A 181 -4.78 -2.61 5.38
N TYR A 182 -3.80 -2.04 6.07
CA TYR A 182 -2.49 -2.65 6.26
C TYR A 182 -2.05 -2.54 7.72
N GLU A 183 -1.72 -3.67 8.33
CA GLU A 183 -1.08 -3.76 9.64
C GLU A 183 0.25 -4.52 9.53
N GLY A 184 1.34 -3.93 10.02
CA GLY A 184 2.66 -4.52 9.85
C GLY A 184 3.82 -3.53 10.01
N SER A 185 4.89 -3.75 9.24
CA SER A 185 6.11 -2.95 9.26
C SER A 185 6.63 -2.68 7.85
N LEU A 186 7.02 -1.44 7.61
CA LEU A 186 7.59 -0.95 6.36
C LEU A 186 8.99 -0.38 6.63
N PRO A 187 10.02 -1.23 6.73
CA PRO A 187 11.39 -0.80 6.94
C PRO A 187 12.03 -0.24 5.65
N ASP A 188 13.13 0.49 5.82
CA ASP A 188 13.86 1.12 4.72
C ASP A 188 14.42 0.06 3.75
N GLY A 189 14.13 0.21 2.46
CA GLY A 189 14.65 -0.60 1.38
C GLY A 189 15.85 0.00 0.65
N GLY A 190 16.39 1.13 1.12
CA GLY A 190 17.44 1.91 0.46
C GLY A 190 16.86 2.98 -0.47
N ASN A 191 16.94 4.24 -0.03
CA ASN A 191 16.39 5.42 -0.73
C ASN A 191 14.93 5.23 -1.17
N SER A 192 14.11 4.79 -0.23
CA SER A 192 12.76 4.30 -0.48
C SER A 192 11.69 5.39 -0.44
N THR A 193 10.68 5.24 -1.28
CA THR A 193 9.35 5.85 -1.16
C THR A 193 8.41 4.83 -0.52
N LEU A 194 8.03 5.04 0.73
CA LEU A 194 7.20 4.12 1.52
C LEU A 194 5.85 4.77 1.84
N GLY A 195 4.76 4.02 1.67
CA GLY A 195 3.44 4.39 2.16
C GLY A 195 2.69 3.18 2.72
N GLY A 196 1.92 3.37 3.79
CA GLY A 196 1.17 2.27 4.40
C GLY A 196 0.18 1.58 3.46
N LEU A 197 -0.53 2.33 2.61
CA LEU A 197 -1.39 1.77 1.57
C LEU A 197 -0.67 1.81 0.22
N ILE A 198 -0.11 2.97 -0.13
CA ILE A 198 0.43 3.24 -1.46
C ILE A 198 1.84 3.83 -1.37
N GLY A 199 2.82 3.20 -2.01
CA GLY A 199 4.19 3.73 -2.05
C GLY A 199 4.28 5.01 -2.87
N SER A 200 4.05 4.90 -4.17
CA SER A 200 4.09 6.02 -5.11
C SER A 200 2.90 6.00 -6.04
N MET A 201 2.28 7.14 -6.29
CA MET A 201 1.17 7.26 -7.21
C MET A 201 1.28 8.49 -8.13
N SER A 202 0.92 8.29 -9.38
CA SER A 202 0.83 9.33 -10.40
C SER A 202 -0.31 8.99 -11.35
N GLY A 203 -0.89 10.00 -12.01
CA GLY A 203 -2.05 9.80 -12.89
C GLY A 203 -3.15 10.84 -12.74
N THR A 204 -4.39 10.43 -13.03
CA THR A 204 -5.54 11.35 -13.05
C THR A 204 -6.18 11.47 -11.66
N SER A 205 -6.82 10.41 -11.15
CA SER A 205 -7.59 10.47 -9.91
C SER A 205 -7.39 9.29 -8.97
N ALA A 206 -7.53 9.54 -7.68
CA ALA A 206 -7.62 8.50 -6.66
C ALA A 206 -8.62 8.88 -5.57
N THR A 207 -9.44 7.92 -5.15
CA THR A 207 -10.27 8.02 -3.95
C THR A 207 -9.87 6.88 -3.02
N ILE A 208 -9.49 7.23 -1.79
CA ILE A 208 -9.26 6.30 -0.70
C ILE A 208 -10.30 6.61 0.36
N ASN A 209 -11.10 5.62 0.74
CA ASN A 209 -12.20 5.81 1.65
C ASN A 209 -12.28 4.66 2.66
N SER A 210 -12.66 4.97 3.90
CA SER A 210 -12.84 3.99 4.96
C SER A 210 -11.64 3.02 5.08
N SER A 211 -10.42 3.53 4.96
CA SER A 211 -9.21 2.72 4.88
C SER A 211 -8.21 3.12 5.95
N TYR A 212 -7.41 2.17 6.42
CA TYR A 212 -6.51 2.45 7.53
C TYR A 212 -5.18 1.73 7.48
N VAL A 213 -4.22 2.27 8.22
CA VAL A 213 -2.90 1.68 8.39
C VAL A 213 -2.53 1.66 9.86
N LYS A 214 -2.01 0.52 10.33
CA LYS A 214 -1.37 0.37 11.63
C LYS A 214 0.05 -0.19 11.43
N SER A 215 1.00 0.68 11.13
CA SER A 215 2.36 0.25 10.83
C SER A 215 3.43 1.29 11.14
N ASP A 216 4.60 0.80 11.51
CA ASP A 216 5.80 1.64 11.56
C ASP A 216 6.40 1.76 10.15
N VAL A 217 6.69 2.99 9.74
CA VAL A 217 7.32 3.35 8.47
C VAL A 217 8.71 3.93 8.77
N THR A 218 9.76 3.28 8.27
CA THR A 218 11.12 3.77 8.44
C THR A 218 11.78 3.99 7.10
N VAL A 219 12.30 5.19 6.86
CA VAL A 219 13.14 5.52 5.70
C VAL A 219 14.51 6.01 6.15
N TRP A 220 15.52 5.86 5.30
CA TRP A 220 16.81 6.51 5.48
C TRP A 220 16.79 7.89 4.79
N THR A 221 17.22 7.95 3.53
CA THR A 221 17.31 9.20 2.73
C THR A 221 16.05 9.51 1.91
N GLY A 222 15.06 8.63 1.93
CA GLY A 222 13.88 8.65 1.05
C GLY A 222 12.66 9.38 1.64
N VAL A 223 11.47 8.97 1.23
CA VAL A 223 10.19 9.57 1.65
C VAL A 223 9.28 8.52 2.29
N GLY A 224 8.74 8.81 3.48
CA GLY A 224 7.89 7.88 4.24
C GLY A 224 6.58 8.53 4.66
N GLY A 225 5.45 7.98 4.23
CA GLY A 225 4.13 8.49 4.56
C GLY A 225 3.27 7.42 5.24
N GLY A 226 2.42 7.81 6.18
CA GLY A 226 1.58 6.83 6.88
C GLY A 226 0.59 6.10 5.96
N LEU A 227 -0.12 6.81 5.07
CA LEU A 227 -1.01 6.20 4.06
C LEU A 227 -0.36 6.18 2.67
N ILE A 228 0.17 7.32 2.23
CA ILE A 228 0.76 7.50 0.89
C ILE A 228 2.19 7.99 1.03
N GLY A 229 3.16 7.34 0.39
CA GLY A 229 4.53 7.85 0.35
C GLY A 229 4.61 9.14 -0.46
N THR A 230 4.41 9.05 -1.78
CA THR A 230 4.38 10.22 -2.66
C THR A 230 3.21 10.19 -3.62
N THR A 231 2.69 11.38 -3.96
CA THR A 231 1.69 11.52 -5.02
C THR A 231 1.98 12.72 -5.94
N SER A 232 1.74 12.51 -7.23
CA SER A 232 1.66 13.55 -8.27
C SER A 232 0.38 13.43 -9.10
N ALA A 233 -0.61 12.67 -8.63
CA ALA A 233 -1.90 12.56 -9.29
C ALA A 233 -2.65 13.91 -9.28
N THR A 234 -3.50 14.13 -10.29
CA THR A 234 -4.20 15.40 -10.46
C THR A 234 -5.20 15.66 -9.34
N THR A 235 -5.93 14.63 -8.92
CA THR A 235 -6.88 14.71 -7.80
C THR A 235 -6.75 13.47 -6.91
N VAL A 236 -6.54 13.66 -5.62
CA VAL A 236 -6.56 12.60 -4.62
C VAL A 236 -7.53 12.99 -3.52
N ASN A 237 -8.49 12.13 -3.20
CA ASN A 237 -9.40 12.30 -2.08
C ASN A 237 -9.17 11.18 -1.08
N ILE A 238 -8.86 11.53 0.16
CA ILE A 238 -8.76 10.57 1.27
C ILE A 238 -9.86 10.92 2.26
N ASN A 239 -10.79 9.99 2.46
CA ASN A 239 -11.97 10.19 3.28
C ASN A 239 -12.07 9.12 4.35
N ASN A 240 -12.54 9.48 5.54
CA ASN A 240 -12.85 8.54 6.62
C ASN A 240 -11.72 7.52 6.85
N SER A 241 -10.47 7.97 6.95
CA SER A 241 -9.30 7.10 6.91
C SER A 241 -8.31 7.49 7.99
N PHE A 242 -7.48 6.56 8.44
CA PHE A 242 -6.54 6.87 9.49
C PHE A 242 -5.21 6.13 9.40
N TYR A 243 -4.18 6.75 9.98
CA TYR A 243 -2.89 6.14 10.20
C TYR A 243 -2.58 6.05 11.69
N ARG A 244 -2.08 4.90 12.13
CA ARG A 244 -1.46 4.71 13.45
C ARG A 244 -0.11 4.01 13.32
N GLY A 245 0.86 4.46 14.10
CA GLY A 245 2.23 3.96 14.03
C GLY A 245 3.24 5.09 13.86
N ASN A 246 4.53 4.78 13.88
CA ASN A 246 5.57 5.80 13.82
C ASN A 246 6.11 5.95 12.41
N VAL A 247 6.32 7.20 11.97
CA VAL A 247 7.00 7.51 10.72
C VAL A 247 8.36 8.13 11.04
N THR A 248 9.43 7.43 10.69
CA THR A 248 10.80 7.83 11.04
C THR A 248 11.67 7.96 9.80
N SER A 249 12.35 9.10 9.67
CA SER A 249 13.54 9.21 8.82
C SER A 249 14.78 9.20 9.69
N THR A 250 15.72 8.33 9.36
CA THR A 250 17.01 8.22 10.06
C THR A 250 18.11 9.06 9.43
N ASP A 251 17.92 9.59 8.21
CA ASP A 251 18.87 10.52 7.61
C ASP A 251 18.66 11.94 8.13
N SER A 252 19.77 12.65 8.36
CA SER A 252 19.71 14.01 8.87
C SER A 252 19.50 15.09 7.81
N SER A 253 19.59 14.76 6.52
CA SER A 253 19.81 15.76 5.46
C SER A 253 18.77 15.77 4.34
N SER A 254 18.09 14.66 4.06
CA SER A 254 17.19 14.58 2.90
C SER A 254 15.87 13.87 3.12
N GLY A 255 15.69 13.14 4.24
CA GLY A 255 14.50 12.32 4.44
C GLY A 255 13.23 13.14 4.69
N VAL A 256 12.14 12.77 3.99
CA VAL A 256 10.84 13.44 4.09
C VAL A 256 9.83 12.51 4.74
N VAL A 257 9.16 12.92 5.81
CA VAL A 257 8.20 12.05 6.52
C VAL A 257 6.89 12.74 6.88
N GLY A 258 5.77 12.03 6.80
CA GLY A 258 4.49 12.56 7.27
C GLY A 258 3.48 11.51 7.70
N GLY A 259 2.63 11.86 8.67
CA GLY A 259 1.68 10.90 9.27
C GLY A 259 0.59 10.40 8.31
N ILE A 260 0.22 11.16 7.28
CA ILE A 260 -0.71 10.72 6.23
C ILE A 260 -0.01 10.60 4.88
N PHE A 261 0.72 11.66 4.49
CA PHE A 261 1.48 11.69 3.25
C PHE A 261 2.90 12.22 3.48
N ALA A 262 3.89 11.68 2.77
CA ALA A 262 5.25 12.21 2.85
C ALA A 262 5.42 13.43 1.92
N SER A 263 5.11 13.26 0.64
CA SER A 263 5.37 14.27 -0.39
C SER A 263 4.24 14.41 -1.41
N MET A 264 3.93 15.65 -1.77
CA MET A 264 2.99 15.97 -2.85
C MET A 264 3.58 17.03 -3.79
N SER A 265 3.73 16.70 -5.06
CA SER A 265 4.42 17.56 -6.05
C SER A 265 3.51 18.16 -7.13
N ALA A 266 2.23 17.81 -7.16
CA ALA A 266 1.26 18.35 -8.12
C ALA A 266 -0.18 18.07 -7.64
N GLY A 267 -1.14 18.61 -8.39
CA GLY A 267 -2.57 18.29 -8.22
C GLY A 267 -3.19 18.83 -6.92
N THR A 268 -4.32 18.24 -6.57
CA THR A 268 -5.09 18.53 -5.36
C THR A 268 -5.20 17.28 -4.50
N LEU A 269 -4.80 17.37 -3.24
CA LEU A 269 -5.07 16.38 -2.20
C LEU A 269 -6.14 16.92 -1.26
N THR A 270 -7.28 16.25 -1.20
CA THR A 270 -8.36 16.54 -0.26
C THR A 270 -8.37 15.49 0.83
N LEU A 271 -8.30 15.92 2.08
CA LEU A 271 -8.43 15.09 3.27
C LEU A 271 -9.74 15.45 3.97
N THR A 272 -10.62 14.47 4.20
CA THR A 272 -11.89 14.67 4.89
C THR A 272 -12.09 13.59 5.95
N ASN A 273 -12.32 13.98 7.21
CA ASN A 273 -12.47 13.02 8.32
C ASN A 273 -11.29 12.05 8.40
N VAL A 274 -10.08 12.60 8.52
CA VAL A 274 -8.83 11.84 8.54
C VAL A 274 -8.09 12.09 9.85
N TYR A 275 -7.46 11.07 10.42
CA TYR A 275 -6.55 11.29 11.54
C TYR A 275 -5.22 10.52 11.44
N ALA A 276 -4.19 11.09 12.08
CA ALA A 276 -2.91 10.41 12.31
C ALA A 276 -2.61 10.34 13.82
N ALA A 277 -2.36 9.14 14.34
CA ALA A 277 -1.96 8.93 15.73
C ALA A 277 -0.65 8.13 15.81
N GLY A 278 0.44 8.86 15.95
CA GLY A 278 1.78 8.31 15.82
C GLY A 278 2.85 9.38 15.87
N SER A 279 4.07 9.01 16.25
CA SER A 279 5.17 9.97 16.23
C SER A 279 5.72 10.13 14.81
N VAL A 280 6.11 11.36 14.47
CA VAL A 280 6.82 11.66 13.21
C VAL A 280 8.19 12.24 13.55
N SER A 281 9.25 11.54 13.16
CA SER A 281 10.62 11.89 13.52
C SER A 281 11.57 11.90 12.32
N GLY A 282 12.56 12.80 12.34
CA GLY A 282 13.47 13.09 11.23
C GLY A 282 14.00 14.53 11.32
N ASN A 283 15.03 14.87 10.56
CA ASN A 283 15.70 16.17 10.67
C ASN A 283 15.49 17.12 9.49
N PHE A 284 14.98 16.63 8.35
CA PHE A 284 14.75 17.46 7.16
C PHE A 284 13.30 17.96 7.08
N LYS A 285 12.43 17.31 6.29
CA LYS A 285 11.04 17.75 6.08
C LYS A 285 10.08 16.80 6.77
N LYS A 286 9.28 17.31 7.71
CA LYS A 286 8.36 16.49 8.50
C LYS A 286 7.09 17.21 8.91
N GLY A 287 5.99 16.47 9.02
CA GLY A 287 4.76 16.98 9.61
C GLY A 287 3.83 15.88 10.09
N CYS A 288 3.01 16.17 11.09
CA CYS A 288 2.10 15.21 11.72
C CYS A 288 1.04 14.69 10.74
N ILE A 289 0.71 15.44 9.70
CA ILE A 289 -0.10 14.99 8.56
C ILE A 289 0.73 14.88 7.29
N GLY A 290 1.50 15.93 6.94
CA GLY A 290 2.21 16.04 5.66
C GLY A 290 3.68 16.37 5.82
N GLY A 291 4.58 15.65 5.15
CA GLY A 291 6.02 15.92 5.21
C GLY A 291 6.46 17.16 4.42
N TYR A 292 6.21 17.15 3.11
CA TYR A 292 6.63 18.20 2.18
C TYR A 292 5.59 18.43 1.08
N LYS A 293 5.25 19.70 0.83
CA LYS A 293 4.26 20.10 -0.18
C LYS A 293 4.78 21.26 -1.06
N PRO A 294 5.80 21.02 -1.91
CA PRO A 294 6.43 22.05 -2.74
C PRO A 294 5.44 22.73 -3.70
N SER A 295 4.43 21.99 -4.15
CA SER A 295 3.49 22.40 -5.18
C SER A 295 2.16 21.69 -4.99
N GLY A 296 1.14 22.13 -5.73
CA GLY A 296 -0.23 21.63 -5.61
C GLY A 296 -0.98 22.13 -4.37
N THR A 297 -2.25 21.72 -4.28
CA THR A 297 -3.23 22.22 -3.32
C THR A 297 -3.57 21.14 -2.29
N LEU A 298 -3.44 21.47 -1.01
CA LEU A 298 -3.97 20.63 0.07
C LEU A 298 -5.27 21.26 0.56
N VAL A 299 -6.34 20.47 0.61
CA VAL A 299 -7.62 20.83 1.20
C VAL A 299 -7.84 19.91 2.39
N ALA A 300 -8.08 20.47 3.56
CA ALA A 300 -8.28 19.70 4.78
C ALA A 300 -9.62 20.08 5.43
N ASN A 301 -10.45 19.07 5.67
CA ASN A 301 -11.74 19.19 6.33
C ASN A 301 -11.81 18.16 7.46
N ASP A 302 -11.91 18.61 8.72
CA ASP A 302 -11.96 17.72 9.88
C ASP A 302 -10.79 16.72 9.93
N VAL A 303 -9.57 17.26 9.83
CA VAL A 303 -8.33 16.48 9.91
C VAL A 303 -7.66 16.67 11.26
N TYR A 304 -7.25 15.57 11.89
CA TYR A 304 -6.68 15.58 13.24
C TYR A 304 -5.33 14.87 13.33
N TYR A 305 -4.46 15.32 14.22
CA TYR A 305 -3.28 14.54 14.62
C TYR A 305 -3.09 14.56 16.13
N ASP A 306 -2.51 13.49 16.66
CA ASP A 306 -2.20 13.39 18.08
C ASP A 306 -0.99 14.24 18.43
N SER A 307 -1.23 15.40 19.05
CA SER A 307 -0.18 16.35 19.44
C SER A 307 0.65 15.92 20.66
N THR A 308 0.23 14.87 21.36
CA THR A 308 1.03 14.22 22.43
C THR A 308 2.07 13.30 21.82
N LEU A 309 1.73 12.62 20.72
CA LEU A 309 2.64 11.70 20.02
C LEU A 309 3.50 12.41 18.97
N CYS A 310 2.95 13.41 18.29
CA CYS A 310 3.62 14.17 17.25
C CYS A 310 3.71 15.65 17.63
N THR A 311 4.91 16.09 17.98
CA THR A 311 5.18 17.45 18.47
C THR A 311 5.73 18.39 17.38
N THR A 312 5.70 17.97 16.11
CA THR A 312 6.06 18.83 14.97
C THR A 312 4.82 19.54 14.42
N ASN A 313 4.98 20.32 13.36
CA ASN A 313 3.87 21.00 12.71
C ASN A 313 2.94 20.03 11.97
N ALA A 314 1.75 20.50 11.58
CA ALA A 314 0.80 19.75 10.77
C ALA A 314 1.40 19.36 9.39
N VAL A 315 1.98 20.34 8.70
CA VAL A 315 2.62 20.15 7.38
C VAL A 315 3.94 20.90 7.32
N ASP A 316 5.05 20.20 7.09
CA ASP A 316 6.41 20.76 7.06
C ASP A 316 6.71 21.75 8.22
N SER A 317 6.84 23.03 7.92
CA SER A 317 7.27 24.07 8.84
C SER A 317 6.11 24.88 9.46
N GLY A 318 4.85 24.52 9.18
CA GLY A 318 3.72 25.35 9.62
C GLY A 318 2.42 24.62 9.96
N ALA A 319 1.60 25.32 10.74
CA ALA A 319 0.19 25.00 10.91
C ALA A 319 -0.54 25.08 9.56
N PHE A 320 -1.67 24.37 9.45
CA PHE A 320 -2.47 24.35 8.22
C PHE A 320 -3.95 24.46 8.57
N SER A 321 -4.68 25.31 7.86
CA SER A 321 -6.12 25.49 8.09
C SER A 321 -6.88 24.19 7.84
N GLY A 322 -7.80 23.82 8.74
CA GLY A 322 -8.54 22.56 8.66
C GLY A 322 -7.81 21.33 9.23
N ILE A 323 -6.58 21.50 9.74
CA ILE A 323 -5.84 20.46 10.47
C ILE A 323 -5.68 20.88 11.94
N THR A 324 -6.16 20.06 12.86
CA THR A 324 -6.16 20.31 14.30
C THR A 324 -5.27 19.32 15.03
N GLY A 325 -4.30 19.82 15.80
CA GLY A 325 -3.55 19.01 16.74
C GLY A 325 -4.30 18.88 18.07
N SER A 326 -4.64 17.67 18.47
CA SER A 326 -5.34 17.38 19.73
C SER A 326 -4.55 16.36 20.54
N ASN A 327 -4.53 16.50 21.86
CA ASN A 327 -3.81 15.54 22.70
C ASN A 327 -4.49 14.15 22.68
N THR A 328 -3.78 13.10 23.11
CA THR A 328 -4.29 11.73 23.15
C THR A 328 -5.61 11.61 23.91
N ALA A 329 -5.70 12.24 25.08
CA ALA A 329 -6.90 12.17 25.91
C ALA A 329 -8.14 12.80 25.24
N THR A 330 -7.95 13.77 24.35
CA THR A 330 -9.02 14.37 23.54
C THR A 330 -9.32 13.55 22.29
N MET A 331 -8.31 12.92 21.66
CA MET A 331 -8.48 12.15 20.42
C MET A 331 -9.00 10.73 20.59
N GLN A 332 -9.00 10.17 21.79
CA GLN A 332 -9.60 8.87 22.06
C GLN A 332 -11.15 8.94 22.21
N PRO A 333 -11.73 9.89 22.95
CA PRO A 333 -13.19 10.06 22.96
C PRO A 333 -13.72 10.66 21.66
N SER A 334 -15.04 10.60 21.45
CA SER A 334 -15.73 11.17 20.28
C SER A 334 -15.71 12.70 20.20
N SER A 335 -15.23 13.40 21.24
CA SER A 335 -15.40 14.85 21.39
C SER A 335 -14.82 15.72 20.27
N PRO A 336 -13.64 15.45 19.66
CA PRO A 336 -13.15 16.27 18.56
C PRO A 336 -13.76 15.86 17.21
N PHE A 337 -14.47 14.73 17.13
CA PHE A 337 -14.98 14.14 15.90
C PHE A 337 -16.48 14.36 15.73
N THR A 338 -16.97 15.57 16.03
CA THR A 338 -18.42 15.85 16.08
C THR A 338 -19.13 15.68 14.74
N ASN A 339 -18.39 15.80 13.63
CA ASN A 339 -18.92 15.67 12.27
C ASN A 339 -18.76 14.25 11.70
N TRP A 340 -18.19 13.32 12.46
CA TRP A 340 -17.90 11.97 11.99
C TRP A 340 -19.10 11.06 12.24
N SER A 341 -19.53 10.34 11.21
CA SER A 341 -20.69 9.44 11.30
C SER A 341 -20.39 8.25 12.19
N SER A 342 -21.25 8.00 13.18
CA SER A 342 -21.23 6.79 14.00
C SER A 342 -21.67 5.53 13.25
N GLY A 343 -22.09 5.63 11.98
CA GLY A 343 -22.24 4.49 11.08
C GLY A 343 -20.96 4.13 10.30
N THR A 344 -19.90 4.92 10.46
CA THR A 344 -18.59 4.70 9.84
C THR A 344 -17.51 4.48 10.90
N TRP A 345 -17.59 5.23 11.99
CA TRP A 345 -16.61 5.22 13.06
C TRP A 345 -17.16 4.59 14.34
N LEU A 346 -16.35 3.74 14.97
CA LEU A 346 -16.55 3.22 16.30
C LEU A 346 -15.77 4.08 17.30
N PHE A 347 -16.48 4.69 18.24
CA PHE A 347 -15.90 5.45 19.34
C PHE A 347 -15.95 4.64 20.63
N SER A 348 -14.79 4.40 21.23
CA SER A 348 -14.67 3.68 22.50
C SER A 348 -13.80 4.46 23.47
N LEU A 349 -14.24 4.56 24.73
CA LEU A 349 -13.50 5.31 25.75
C LEU A 349 -12.08 4.75 25.91
N GLY A 350 -11.07 5.62 25.77
CA GLY A 350 -9.66 5.24 25.89
C GLY A 350 -9.02 4.66 24.62
N PHE A 351 -9.74 4.62 23.49
CA PHE A 351 -9.23 4.15 22.20
C PHE A 351 -9.43 5.21 21.12
N TYR A 352 -8.52 5.31 20.17
CA TYR A 352 -8.76 6.15 18.99
C TYR A 352 -9.97 5.62 18.19
N PRO A 353 -10.67 6.48 17.42
CA PRO A 353 -11.74 6.04 16.55
C PRO A 353 -11.25 4.94 15.59
N GLU A 354 -11.99 3.84 15.52
CA GLU A 354 -11.75 2.78 14.54
C GLU A 354 -12.84 2.82 13.47
N LEU A 355 -12.56 2.25 12.31
CA LEU A 355 -13.60 2.01 11.30
C LEU A 355 -14.45 0.79 11.72
N GLN A 356 -15.75 0.84 11.45
CA GLN A 356 -16.72 -0.24 11.75
C GLN A 356 -16.63 -1.43 10.81
#